data_AF-A0A478ECD7-F1
#
_entry.id   AF-A0A478ECD7-F1
#
_cell.length_a   1.000
_cell.length_b   1.000
_cell.length_c   1.000
_cell.angle_alpha   90.00
_cell.angle_beta   90.00
_cell.angle_gamma   90.00
#
_symmetry.space_group_name_H-M   'P 1'
#
loop_
_entity.id
_entity.type
_entity.pdbx_description
1 polymer ?
#
loop_
_entity_poly.entity_id
_entity_poly.type
_entity_poly.pdbx_seq_one_letter_code
_entity_poly.pdbx_strand_id
1 'polypeptide(L)'
;MPSLPMRNSRLKIDIALNGQVKGLVPSYTTFDKIEGEVHIQAERDTEFDHVQITFEGASKTIIQRQSPVAHVANNLNAFHPFLKLRQPIDPSTYPESREFKPLETYIFPFTFVVPENLLLHACNHFTNNPHLKAAHTQLPPTLGDAMLSDDGKTMINDMAPMMSEIAYKLKVAVMKKNPPASPKPFYAISSVAKKVRIIPATMEQPPLEIGCNNVDGYRIRREKHVRKALLGGKTGRLVVSAAQPKPLQLPAPGSTGFKAPVSSHIKLHVRFDPETEDEQPPRLKSTSSKLKVSTFYATQPWTNFPSKEIAEAYNHTAHGVYPETINLSSLCVASAQWKKHDGTDASLDGSRRSSLVSESSSSLADSLSHHPSASSSYCGKTFYTASILVPVTLPANRTFVPTFHSCLVSRVYTLDLSLSYQPASTKLPLAPSISLNIPIQITSAPGNGLATPADASDLLLPDTQIEEEYYRPRTIAPPSEEDYQDHYSSYSPQRSSGGSFQDDVESHTGSSDHAPPEYSMITQSGAGVRTSNPLSPGWMLDSLH
;
A
#
# COMPACT_ATOMS: atom_id res chain seq x y z
N MET A 1 -59.04 -1.80 14.69
CA MET A 1 -58.17 -2.96 14.42
C MET A 1 -56.72 -2.48 14.41
N PRO A 2 -55.76 -3.21 15.03
CA PRO A 2 -54.35 -2.85 14.91
C PRO A 2 -53.88 -3.09 13.48
N SER A 3 -53.15 -2.13 12.91
CA SER A 3 -52.59 -2.24 11.57
C SER A 3 -51.56 -3.37 11.54
N LEU A 4 -51.70 -4.28 10.57
CA LEU A 4 -50.66 -5.26 10.25
C LEU A 4 -49.35 -4.52 9.94
N PRO A 5 -48.19 -5.01 10.42
CA PRO A 5 -46.91 -4.40 10.08
C PRO A 5 -46.73 -4.43 8.57
N MET A 6 -46.50 -3.26 7.95
CA MET A 6 -46.29 -3.17 6.50
C MET A 6 -45.09 -4.06 6.14
N ARG A 7 -45.33 -5.11 5.35
CA ARG A 7 -44.25 -5.87 4.69
C ARG A 7 -43.26 -4.90 4.06
N ASN A 8 -41.96 -5.05 4.34
CA ASN A 8 -40.91 -4.25 3.72
C ASN A 8 -41.09 -4.19 2.19
N SER A 9 -40.87 -3.01 1.59
CA SER A 9 -40.93 -2.82 0.14
C SER A 9 -39.87 -3.69 -0.53
N ARG A 10 -40.29 -4.71 -1.27
CA ARG A 10 -39.39 -5.64 -1.94
C ARG A 10 -38.96 -5.08 -3.29
N LEU A 11 -37.98 -4.18 -3.22
CA LEU A 11 -37.27 -3.69 -4.40
C LEU A 11 -36.22 -4.72 -4.83
N LYS A 12 -36.31 -5.17 -6.07
CA LYS A 12 -35.27 -5.96 -6.74
C LYS A 12 -34.32 -4.98 -7.41
N ILE A 13 -33.06 -5.00 -6.97
CA ILE A 13 -31.98 -4.18 -7.50
C ILE A 13 -30.92 -5.10 -8.08
N ASP A 14 -30.60 -4.95 -9.36
CA ASP A 14 -29.43 -5.57 -10.00
C ASP A 14 -28.40 -4.50 -10.38
N ILE A 15 -27.13 -4.91 -10.44
CA ILE A 15 -26.00 -4.07 -10.83
C ILE A 15 -25.33 -4.77 -12.02
N ALA A 16 -25.66 -4.36 -13.24
CA ALA A 16 -25.00 -4.83 -14.45
C ALA A 16 -23.64 -4.14 -14.61
N LEU A 17 -22.63 -4.87 -15.10
CA LEU A 17 -21.30 -4.34 -15.40
C LEU A 17 -20.94 -4.65 -16.85
N ASN A 18 -20.41 -3.64 -17.53
CA ASN A 18 -20.02 -3.76 -18.93
C ASN A 18 -18.92 -4.84 -19.08
N GLY A 19 -19.11 -5.75 -20.04
CA GLY A 19 -18.17 -6.85 -20.30
C GLY A 19 -18.05 -7.92 -19.20
N GLN A 20 -18.87 -7.90 -18.14
CA GLN A 20 -18.73 -8.89 -17.07
C GLN A 20 -19.09 -10.32 -17.53
N VAL A 21 -18.11 -11.22 -17.45
CA VAL A 21 -18.34 -12.67 -17.60
C VAL A 21 -19.10 -13.21 -16.39
N LYS A 22 -20.22 -13.90 -16.64
CA LYS A 22 -21.10 -14.44 -15.59
C LYS A 22 -20.35 -15.40 -14.67
N GLY A 23 -20.42 -15.15 -13.36
CA GLY A 23 -19.77 -15.97 -12.32
C GLY A 23 -18.35 -15.53 -11.96
N LEU A 24 -17.70 -14.68 -12.76
CA LEU A 24 -16.39 -14.11 -12.44
C LEU A 24 -16.53 -12.73 -11.78
N VAL A 25 -15.61 -12.40 -10.88
CA VAL A 25 -15.48 -11.05 -10.31
C VAL A 25 -14.57 -10.23 -11.23
N PRO A 26 -15.05 -9.13 -11.82
CA PRO A 26 -14.22 -8.32 -12.70
C PRO A 26 -13.08 -7.67 -11.91
N SER A 27 -11.91 -7.65 -12.53
CA SER A 27 -10.67 -7.14 -11.95
C SER A 27 -10.20 -5.92 -12.72
N TYR A 28 -9.90 -4.84 -12.02
CA TYR A 28 -9.51 -3.54 -12.57
C TYR A 28 -8.16 -3.08 -11.96
N THR A 29 -7.46 -2.21 -12.66
CA THR A 29 -6.23 -1.52 -12.23
C THR A 29 -6.40 0.00 -12.27
N THR A 30 -5.34 0.74 -11.97
CA THR A 30 -5.31 2.20 -11.95
C THR A 30 -5.79 2.80 -13.27
N PHE A 31 -6.66 3.81 -13.17
CA PHE A 31 -7.37 4.51 -14.27
C PHE A 31 -8.32 3.67 -15.13
N ASP A 32 -8.51 2.38 -14.84
CA ASP A 32 -9.59 1.62 -15.48
C ASP A 32 -10.95 2.24 -15.15
N LYS A 33 -11.86 2.18 -16.14
CA LYS A 33 -13.26 2.56 -15.96
C LYS A 33 -14.09 1.38 -15.50
N ILE A 34 -14.85 1.59 -14.43
CA ILE A 34 -15.88 0.68 -13.93
C ILE A 34 -17.22 1.23 -14.38
N GLU A 35 -17.73 0.72 -15.50
CA GLU A 35 -18.95 1.18 -16.15
C GLU A 35 -20.07 0.13 -16.12
N GLY A 36 -21.31 0.59 -16.01
CA GLY A 36 -22.47 -0.28 -16.01
C GLY A 36 -23.77 0.43 -15.70
N GLU A 37 -24.78 -0.37 -15.35
CA GLU A 37 -26.15 0.09 -15.11
C GLU A 37 -26.71 -0.53 -13.83
N VAL A 38 -27.57 0.22 -13.15
CA VAL A 38 -28.37 -0.25 -12.03
C VAL A 38 -29.81 -0.41 -12.49
N HIS A 39 -30.37 -1.61 -12.38
CA HIS A 39 -31.75 -1.89 -12.75
C HIS A 39 -32.59 -2.08 -11.48
N ILE A 40 -33.63 -1.26 -11.32
CA ILE A 40 -34.52 -1.28 -10.15
C ILE A 40 -35.93 -1.65 -10.60
N GLN A 41 -36.51 -2.67 -9.95
CA GLN A 41 -37.88 -3.15 -10.16
C GLN A 41 -38.60 -3.20 -8.81
N ALA A 42 -39.86 -2.75 -8.76
CA ALA A 42 -40.69 -2.78 -7.56
C ALA A 42 -41.80 -3.85 -7.66
N GLU A 43 -42.06 -4.59 -6.58
CA GLU A 43 -43.21 -5.50 -6.50
C GLU A 43 -44.55 -4.77 -6.23
N ARG A 44 -44.49 -3.52 -5.76
CA ARG A 44 -45.61 -2.61 -5.47
C ARG A 44 -45.14 -1.17 -5.56
N ASP A 45 -46.07 -0.21 -5.67
CA ASP A 45 -45.78 1.22 -5.59
C ASP A 45 -44.89 1.54 -4.36
N THR A 46 -43.75 2.18 -4.61
CA THR A 46 -42.70 2.41 -3.61
C THR A 46 -42.09 3.81 -3.74
N GLU A 47 -42.56 4.72 -2.91
CA GLU A 47 -41.98 6.06 -2.70
C GLU A 47 -40.48 6.00 -2.30
N PHE A 48 -39.68 6.90 -2.86
CA PHE A 48 -38.26 7.08 -2.54
C PHE A 48 -37.85 8.56 -2.75
N ASP A 49 -36.76 9.01 -2.12
CA ASP A 49 -36.26 10.37 -2.34
C ASP A 49 -35.19 10.41 -3.45
N HIS A 50 -34.19 9.54 -3.35
CA HIS A 50 -33.11 9.44 -4.33
C HIS A 50 -32.45 8.04 -4.35
N VAL A 51 -31.74 7.76 -5.44
CA VAL A 51 -30.84 6.60 -5.53
C VAL A 51 -29.42 7.06 -5.22
N GLN A 52 -28.67 6.22 -4.51
CA GLN A 52 -27.25 6.40 -4.24
C GLN A 52 -26.46 5.23 -4.83
N ILE A 53 -25.61 5.52 -5.81
CA ILE A 53 -24.63 4.56 -6.35
C ILE A 53 -23.24 5.03 -5.89
N THR A 54 -22.50 4.17 -5.19
CA THR A 54 -21.15 4.44 -4.69
C THR A 54 -20.16 3.33 -5.04
N PHE A 55 -18.90 3.71 -5.27
CA PHE A 55 -17.77 2.80 -5.28
C PHE A 55 -17.03 2.92 -3.96
N GLU A 56 -17.02 1.85 -3.17
CA GLU A 56 -16.52 1.82 -1.78
C GLU A 56 -15.32 0.86 -1.67
N GLY A 57 -14.25 1.31 -1.02
CA GLY A 57 -13.08 0.51 -0.65
C GLY A 57 -12.81 0.62 0.85
N ALA A 58 -12.61 -0.51 1.52
CA ALA A 58 -12.36 -0.55 2.96
C ALA A 58 -11.46 -1.73 3.37
N SER A 59 -10.68 -1.53 4.43
CA SER A 59 -9.94 -2.61 5.08
C SER A 59 -10.56 -3.00 6.42
N LYS A 60 -10.45 -4.29 6.76
CA LYS A 60 -10.75 -4.85 8.08
C LYS A 60 -9.51 -5.55 8.60
N THR A 61 -9.24 -5.39 9.89
CA THR A 61 -8.21 -6.16 10.59
C THR A 61 -8.75 -6.70 11.91
N ILE A 62 -8.24 -7.87 12.29
CA ILE A 62 -8.56 -8.56 13.54
C ILE A 62 -7.25 -8.94 14.22
N ILE A 63 -7.13 -8.71 15.52
CA ILE A 63 -6.00 -9.17 16.34
C ILE A 63 -6.57 -9.93 17.53
N GLN A 64 -6.25 -11.23 17.58
CA GLN A 64 -6.65 -12.10 18.67
C GLN A 64 -5.68 -11.95 19.84
N ARG A 65 -6.13 -11.37 20.95
CA ARG A 65 -5.33 -11.30 22.18
C ARG A 65 -5.25 -12.68 22.84
N GLN A 66 -4.04 -13.18 23.04
CA GLN A 66 -3.80 -14.38 23.85
C GLN A 66 -3.98 -14.03 25.33
N SER A 67 -5.20 -14.25 25.85
CA SER A 67 -5.52 -14.13 27.28
C SER A 67 -5.29 -15.49 27.97
N PRO A 68 -4.60 -15.55 29.12
CA PRO A 68 -4.53 -16.77 29.94
C PRO A 68 -5.89 -17.24 30.47
N VAL A 69 -6.87 -16.33 30.55
CA VAL A 69 -8.25 -16.64 30.96
C VAL A 69 -9.11 -16.80 29.71
N ALA A 70 -9.73 -17.98 29.59
CA ALA A 70 -10.50 -18.42 28.42
C ALA A 70 -11.88 -17.72 28.29
N HIS A 71 -11.87 -16.44 27.90
CA HIS A 71 -13.05 -15.76 27.38
C HIS A 71 -12.89 -15.48 25.88
N VAL A 72 -13.83 -15.99 25.08
CA VAL A 72 -13.81 -16.04 23.59
C VAL A 72 -14.03 -14.65 22.94
N ALA A 73 -13.84 -13.56 23.68
CA ALA A 73 -14.28 -12.21 23.29
C ALA A 73 -13.24 -11.11 23.63
N ASN A 74 -11.97 -11.30 23.22
CA ASN A 74 -10.91 -10.27 23.38
C ASN A 74 -10.17 -9.98 22.06
N ASN A 75 -10.86 -10.12 20.92
CA ASN A 75 -10.33 -9.73 19.62
C ASN A 75 -10.44 -8.21 19.46
N LEU A 76 -9.31 -7.54 19.20
CA LEU A 76 -9.31 -6.17 18.71
C LEU A 76 -9.69 -6.20 17.23
N ASN A 77 -10.64 -5.35 16.82
CA ASN A 77 -11.06 -5.23 15.42
C ASN A 77 -10.88 -3.77 14.99
N ALA A 78 -10.45 -3.54 13.76
CA ALA A 78 -10.51 -2.22 13.13
C ALA A 78 -11.17 -2.31 11.75
N PHE A 79 -11.92 -1.27 11.41
CA PHE A 79 -12.54 -1.08 10.11
C PHE A 79 -12.20 0.31 9.60
N HIS A 80 -11.60 0.39 8.42
CA HIS A 80 -11.13 1.64 7.84
C HIS A 80 -11.66 1.79 6.41
N PRO A 81 -12.75 2.57 6.22
CA PRO A 81 -13.20 2.96 4.90
C PRO A 81 -12.26 4.04 4.36
N PHE A 82 -11.53 3.73 3.30
CA PHE A 82 -10.50 4.60 2.73
C PHE A 82 -10.89 5.18 1.36
N LEU A 83 -11.83 4.55 0.65
CA LEU A 83 -12.36 5.03 -0.63
C LEU A 83 -13.88 5.08 -0.60
N LYS A 84 -14.46 6.20 -1.05
CA LYS A 84 -15.89 6.33 -1.32
C LYS A 84 -16.17 7.36 -2.41
N LEU A 85 -16.28 6.90 -3.66
CA LEU A 85 -16.76 7.72 -4.76
C LEU A 85 -18.28 7.62 -4.87
N ARG A 86 -18.94 8.67 -5.37
CA ARG A 86 -20.40 8.72 -5.58
C ARG A 86 -20.70 9.13 -7.01
N GLN A 87 -21.56 8.38 -7.69
CA GLN A 87 -22.13 8.77 -8.98
C GLN A 87 -23.16 9.90 -8.75
N PRO A 88 -23.01 11.08 -9.38
CA PRO A 88 -24.10 12.04 -9.50
C PRO A 88 -25.21 11.45 -10.38
N ILE A 89 -26.47 11.62 -9.96
CA ILE A 89 -27.65 11.25 -10.74
C ILE A 89 -28.47 12.53 -10.90
N ASP A 90 -28.80 12.87 -12.14
CA ASP A 90 -29.59 14.06 -12.45
C ASP A 90 -31.00 13.94 -11.82
N PRO A 91 -31.50 14.96 -11.10
CA PRO A 91 -32.86 14.95 -10.56
C PRO A 91 -33.97 14.69 -11.60
N SER A 92 -33.74 14.98 -12.88
CA SER A 92 -34.67 14.72 -13.99
C SER A 92 -34.72 13.25 -14.43
N THR A 93 -33.74 12.41 -14.07
CA THR A 93 -33.76 10.96 -14.40
C THR A 93 -34.73 10.16 -13.52
N TYR A 94 -35.31 10.78 -12.49
CA TYR A 94 -36.27 10.13 -11.61
C TYR A 94 -37.71 10.32 -12.11
N PRO A 95 -38.62 9.35 -11.91
CA PRO A 95 -40.05 9.57 -12.13
C PRO A 95 -40.55 10.79 -11.34
N GLU A 96 -41.39 11.61 -11.97
CA GLU A 96 -41.91 12.87 -11.39
C GLU A 96 -42.59 12.64 -10.02
N SER A 97 -43.31 11.53 -9.87
CA SER A 97 -43.99 11.13 -8.64
C SER A 97 -43.06 10.69 -7.50
N ARG A 98 -41.75 10.57 -7.76
CA ARG A 98 -40.75 10.04 -6.80
C ARG A 98 -41.14 8.65 -6.24
N GLU A 99 -41.70 7.83 -7.11
CA GLU A 99 -42.24 6.52 -6.79
C GLU A 99 -41.87 5.51 -7.87
N PHE A 100 -41.44 4.33 -7.45
CA PHE A 100 -41.22 3.19 -8.33
C PHE A 100 -42.49 2.34 -8.43
N LYS A 101 -43.03 2.21 -9.64
CA LYS A 101 -44.24 1.44 -9.94
C LYS A 101 -43.94 -0.03 -10.26
N PRO A 102 -44.91 -0.95 -10.07
CA PRO A 102 -44.86 -2.32 -10.56
C PRO A 102 -44.68 -2.41 -12.06
N LEU A 103 -44.06 -3.50 -12.51
CA LEU A 103 -43.85 -3.86 -13.93
C LEU A 103 -42.94 -2.89 -14.72
N GLU A 104 -42.63 -1.71 -14.19
CA GLU A 104 -41.61 -0.80 -14.72
C GLU A 104 -40.19 -1.21 -14.26
N THR A 105 -39.18 -0.85 -15.05
CA THR A 105 -37.76 -1.04 -14.72
C THR A 105 -37.04 0.28 -14.87
N TYR A 106 -36.51 0.79 -13.76
CA TYR A 106 -35.79 2.06 -13.72
C TYR A 106 -34.29 1.79 -13.86
N ILE A 107 -33.64 2.47 -14.80
CA ILE A 107 -32.25 2.25 -15.18
C ILE A 107 -31.43 3.48 -14.81
N PHE A 108 -30.36 3.29 -14.04
CA PHE A 108 -29.44 4.36 -13.66
C PHE A 108 -28.01 3.97 -14.08
N PRO A 109 -27.43 4.60 -15.11
CA PRO A 109 -26.06 4.34 -15.52
C PRO A 109 -25.05 4.88 -14.50
N PHE A 110 -23.86 4.29 -14.46
CA PHE A 110 -22.74 4.79 -13.65
C PHE A 110 -21.39 4.57 -14.33
N THR A 111 -20.46 5.47 -14.02
CA THR A 111 -19.04 5.37 -14.41
C THR A 111 -18.18 5.79 -13.23
N PHE A 112 -17.31 4.90 -12.77
CA PHE A 112 -16.23 5.23 -11.84
C PHE A 112 -14.88 5.03 -12.53
N VAL A 113 -13.90 5.85 -12.16
CA VAL A 113 -12.49 5.63 -12.53
C VAL A 113 -11.76 5.14 -11.28
N VAL A 114 -10.93 4.10 -11.42
CA VAL A 114 -10.06 3.65 -10.32
C VAL A 114 -8.96 4.70 -10.10
N PRO A 115 -8.91 5.38 -8.94
CA PRO A 115 -7.92 6.42 -8.71
C PRO A 115 -6.54 5.78 -8.42
N GLU A 116 -5.47 6.47 -8.81
CA GLU A 116 -4.11 6.12 -8.39
C GLU A 116 -3.91 6.38 -6.90
N ASN A 117 -4.32 7.57 -6.47
CA ASN A 117 -4.16 8.06 -5.10
C ASN A 117 -5.52 8.33 -4.44
N LEU A 118 -5.62 7.95 -3.17
CA LEU A 118 -6.67 8.30 -2.24
C LEU A 118 -6.55 9.79 -1.86
N LEU A 119 -7.70 10.39 -1.55
CA LEU A 119 -7.73 11.74 -0.99
C LEU A 119 -6.99 11.77 0.36
N LEU A 120 -6.26 12.85 0.65
CA LEU A 120 -5.39 12.97 1.82
C LEU A 120 -6.08 12.58 3.14
N HIS A 121 -7.39 12.85 3.26
CA HIS A 121 -8.18 12.52 4.45
C HIS A 121 -8.35 11.01 4.73
N ALA A 122 -8.06 10.13 3.75
CA ALA A 122 -8.00 8.69 3.96
C ALA A 122 -6.87 8.32 4.94
N CYS A 123 -5.79 9.12 5.00
CA CYS A 123 -4.72 8.96 5.98
C CYS A 123 -4.58 10.25 6.82
N ASN A 124 -5.37 10.37 7.89
CA ASN A 124 -5.31 11.54 8.81
C ASN A 124 -4.48 11.33 10.09
N HIS A 125 -3.84 10.17 10.26
CA HIS A 125 -2.98 9.92 11.42
C HIS A 125 -1.55 10.51 11.24
N PHE A 126 -0.86 10.67 12.37
CA PHE A 126 0.55 11.05 12.42
C PHE A 126 1.45 9.93 11.87
N THR A 127 2.55 10.32 11.22
CA THR A 127 3.57 9.42 10.65
C THR A 127 4.95 10.00 10.86
N ASN A 128 5.90 9.18 11.31
CA ASN A 128 7.30 9.58 11.52
C ASN A 128 8.08 9.66 10.18
N ASN A 129 7.51 9.16 9.09
CA ASN A 129 8.17 9.01 7.79
C ASN A 129 7.25 9.56 6.67
N PRO A 130 7.69 10.55 5.86
CA PRO A 130 6.88 11.12 4.79
C PRO A 130 6.65 10.14 3.62
N HIS A 131 7.57 9.22 3.35
CA HIS A 131 7.39 8.19 2.32
C HIS A 131 6.30 7.19 2.71
N LEU A 132 6.16 6.87 4.00
CA LEU A 132 5.02 6.08 4.48
C LEU A 132 3.71 6.82 4.27
N LYS A 133 3.68 8.14 4.51
CA LYS A 133 2.49 8.97 4.31
C LYS A 133 2.02 8.92 2.85
N ALA A 134 2.95 9.05 1.91
CA ALA A 134 2.68 8.91 0.48
C ALA A 134 2.22 7.49 0.09
N ALA A 135 2.84 6.45 0.67
CA ALA A 135 2.40 5.07 0.44
C ALA A 135 0.97 4.81 0.99
N HIS A 136 0.63 5.36 2.15
CA HIS A 136 -0.72 5.26 2.74
C HIS A 136 -1.80 5.98 1.92
N THR A 137 -1.42 6.91 1.03
CA THR A 137 -2.33 7.52 0.06
C THR A 137 -2.41 6.76 -1.27
N GLN A 138 -1.57 5.75 -1.53
CA GLN A 138 -1.76 4.88 -2.68
C GLN A 138 -2.95 3.93 -2.45
N LEU A 139 -3.68 3.60 -3.51
CA LEU A 139 -4.79 2.66 -3.44
C LEU A 139 -4.26 1.23 -3.11
N PRO A 140 -4.70 0.55 -2.04
CA PRO A 140 -4.21 -0.80 -1.73
C PRO A 140 -4.89 -1.87 -2.61
N PRO A 141 -4.22 -2.97 -2.98
CA PRO A 141 -4.84 -4.09 -3.71
C PRO A 141 -5.92 -4.78 -2.88
N THR A 142 -6.91 -5.38 -3.56
CA THR A 142 -7.80 -6.39 -2.97
C THR A 142 -6.97 -7.50 -2.34
N LEU A 143 -7.27 -7.84 -1.08
CA LEU A 143 -6.53 -8.83 -0.31
C LEU A 143 -7.44 -9.54 0.68
N GLY A 144 -7.41 -10.87 0.73
CA GLY A 144 -8.19 -11.69 1.66
C GLY A 144 -9.69 -11.70 1.43
N ASP A 145 -10.19 -10.99 0.42
CA ASP A 145 -11.61 -10.98 0.07
C ASP A 145 -11.97 -12.25 -0.74
N ALA A 146 -12.91 -13.03 -0.21
CA ALA A 146 -13.32 -14.30 -0.81
C ALA A 146 -13.97 -14.09 -2.18
N MET A 147 -13.25 -14.54 -3.22
CA MET A 147 -13.59 -14.41 -4.65
C MET A 147 -13.12 -15.66 -5.42
N LEU A 148 -13.80 -15.97 -6.53
CA LEU A 148 -13.36 -17.00 -7.49
C LEU A 148 -12.19 -16.49 -8.34
N SER A 149 -11.31 -17.41 -8.73
CA SER A 149 -10.20 -17.22 -9.65
C SER A 149 -10.69 -17.12 -11.11
N ASP A 150 -9.79 -16.76 -12.03
CA ASP A 150 -10.05 -16.65 -13.48
C ASP A 150 -10.61 -17.95 -14.09
N ASP A 151 -10.41 -19.10 -13.43
CA ASP A 151 -10.90 -20.42 -13.85
C ASP A 151 -12.40 -20.68 -13.50
N GLY A 152 -13.01 -19.81 -12.69
CA GLY A 152 -14.39 -19.95 -12.20
C GLY A 152 -14.64 -21.16 -11.28
N LYS A 153 -13.58 -21.84 -10.83
CA LYS A 153 -13.64 -23.12 -10.10
C LYS A 153 -12.90 -23.08 -8.76
N THR A 154 -11.78 -22.38 -8.69
CA THR A 154 -10.95 -22.26 -7.49
C THR A 154 -11.15 -20.91 -6.83
N MET A 155 -10.94 -20.85 -5.51
CA MET A 155 -10.88 -19.58 -4.79
C MET A 155 -9.51 -18.92 -5.03
N ILE A 156 -9.48 -17.59 -5.11
CA ILE A 156 -8.23 -16.83 -5.15
C ILE A 156 -7.39 -17.14 -3.90
N ASN A 157 -6.12 -17.49 -4.13
CA ASN A 157 -5.16 -17.84 -3.08
C ASN A 157 -4.06 -16.78 -3.04
N ASP A 158 -4.37 -15.63 -2.43
CA ASP A 158 -3.48 -14.46 -2.30
C ASP A 158 -2.60 -14.48 -1.03
N MET A 159 -2.62 -15.59 -0.30
CA MET A 159 -1.85 -15.80 0.93
C MET A 159 -2.17 -14.75 2.01
N ALA A 160 -3.40 -14.22 2.03
CA ALA A 160 -3.88 -13.37 3.12
C ALA A 160 -4.23 -14.21 4.37
N PRO A 161 -3.85 -13.77 5.58
CA PRO A 161 -4.44 -14.32 6.79
C PRO A 161 -5.90 -13.89 6.92
N MET A 162 -6.72 -14.72 7.56
CA MET A 162 -8.10 -14.39 7.97
C MET A 162 -8.19 -13.10 8.83
N MET A 163 -7.06 -12.64 9.36
CA MET A 163 -6.92 -11.45 10.19
C MET A 163 -6.84 -10.13 9.40
N SER A 164 -6.81 -10.16 8.06
CA SER A 164 -6.77 -8.96 7.21
C SER A 164 -7.59 -9.13 5.93
N GLU A 165 -8.51 -8.20 5.69
CA GLU A 165 -9.32 -8.12 4.46
C GLU A 165 -9.20 -6.70 3.89
N ILE A 166 -9.04 -6.57 2.58
CA ILE A 166 -9.16 -5.33 1.81
C ILE A 166 -10.12 -5.62 0.65
N ALA A 167 -11.30 -5.01 0.70
CA ALA A 167 -12.40 -5.31 -0.19
C ALA A 167 -12.94 -4.06 -0.89
N TYR A 168 -13.38 -4.26 -2.13
CA TYR A 168 -13.93 -3.23 -2.99
C TYR A 168 -15.30 -3.65 -3.51
N LYS A 169 -16.24 -2.71 -3.55
CA LYS A 169 -17.60 -2.97 -3.99
C LYS A 169 -18.25 -1.74 -4.61
N LEU A 170 -19.09 -1.99 -5.60
CA LEU A 170 -20.14 -1.07 -6.01
C LEU A 170 -21.32 -1.29 -5.07
N LYS A 171 -21.91 -0.22 -4.56
CA LYS A 171 -23.07 -0.27 -3.67
C LYS A 171 -24.17 0.62 -4.22
N VAL A 172 -25.36 0.06 -4.31
CA VAL A 172 -26.60 0.80 -4.59
C VAL A 172 -27.42 0.85 -3.31
N ALA A 173 -27.98 2.01 -3.01
CA ALA A 173 -29.01 2.16 -2.00
C ALA A 173 -30.13 3.05 -2.53
N VAL A 174 -31.38 2.61 -2.35
CA VAL A 174 -32.55 3.45 -2.56
C VAL A 174 -32.86 4.11 -1.22
N MET A 175 -32.85 5.44 -1.20
CA MET A 175 -32.92 6.23 0.02
C MET A 175 -34.29 6.88 0.17
N LYS A 176 -34.85 6.82 1.38
CA LYS A 176 -36.04 7.56 1.78
C LYS A 176 -35.73 8.46 2.98
N LYS A 177 -36.34 9.63 3.03
CA LYS A 177 -36.16 10.62 4.09
C LYS A 177 -36.78 10.09 5.38
N ASN A 178 -36.05 10.19 6.49
CA ASN A 178 -36.62 9.90 7.79
C ASN A 178 -37.51 11.07 8.26
N PRO A 179 -38.40 10.84 9.25
CA PRO A 179 -39.11 11.92 9.93
C PRO A 179 -38.15 12.98 10.50
N PRO A 180 -38.57 14.26 10.62
CA PRO A 180 -37.70 15.37 11.04
C PRO A 180 -37.01 15.19 12.41
N ALA A 181 -37.60 14.40 13.31
CA ALA A 181 -37.07 14.13 14.65
C ALA A 181 -35.90 13.12 14.68
N SER A 182 -35.42 12.64 13.52
CA SER A 182 -34.41 11.59 13.44
C SER A 182 -32.97 12.14 13.33
N PRO A 183 -31.96 11.46 13.91
CA PRO A 183 -30.55 11.90 13.83
C PRO A 183 -29.87 11.58 12.48
N LYS A 184 -30.56 10.92 11.54
CA LYS A 184 -30.06 10.63 10.18
C LYS A 184 -31.12 11.06 9.18
N PRO A 185 -30.85 12.01 8.27
CA PRO A 185 -31.88 12.58 7.40
C PRO A 185 -32.50 11.57 6.43
N PHE A 186 -31.79 10.48 6.09
CA PHE A 186 -32.26 9.42 5.21
C PHE A 186 -31.95 8.02 5.76
N TYR A 187 -32.74 7.03 5.36
CA TYR A 187 -32.51 5.60 5.55
C TYR A 187 -32.60 4.86 4.20
N ALA A 188 -31.94 3.72 4.07
CA ALA A 188 -32.03 2.89 2.88
C ALA A 188 -33.25 1.97 2.98
N ILE A 189 -34.20 2.05 2.04
CA ILE A 189 -35.33 1.11 1.95
C ILE A 189 -34.93 -0.21 1.29
N SER A 190 -33.89 -0.19 0.44
CA SER A 190 -33.21 -1.38 -0.07
C SER A 190 -31.76 -1.01 -0.41
N SER A 191 -30.83 -1.96 -0.29
CA SER A 191 -29.44 -1.78 -0.69
C SER A 191 -28.82 -3.11 -1.13
N VAL A 192 -28.12 -3.08 -2.25
CA VAL A 192 -27.39 -4.21 -2.84
C VAL A 192 -25.95 -3.78 -3.10
N ALA A 193 -25.01 -4.71 -3.02
CA ALA A 193 -23.62 -4.44 -3.35
C ALA A 193 -23.03 -5.56 -4.22
N LYS A 194 -22.18 -5.19 -5.18
CA LYS A 194 -21.45 -6.10 -6.07
C LYS A 194 -19.96 -5.92 -5.85
N LYS A 195 -19.25 -7.00 -5.53
CA LYS A 195 -17.79 -6.98 -5.37
C LYS A 195 -17.11 -6.71 -6.71
N VAL A 196 -16.00 -6.00 -6.66
CA VAL A 196 -15.03 -5.85 -7.75
C VAL A 196 -13.63 -6.08 -7.18
N ARG A 197 -12.69 -6.52 -8.00
CA ARG A 197 -11.29 -6.71 -7.59
C ARG A 197 -10.44 -5.57 -8.12
N ILE A 198 -9.57 -5.02 -7.28
CA ILE A 198 -8.64 -3.94 -7.65
C ILE A 198 -7.22 -4.44 -7.45
N ILE A 199 -6.39 -4.37 -8.49
CA ILE A 199 -4.94 -4.60 -8.44
C ILE A 199 -4.28 -3.34 -9.04
N PRO A 200 -3.91 -2.36 -8.21
CA PRO A 200 -3.39 -1.08 -8.68
C PRO A 200 -2.03 -1.24 -9.38
N ALA A 201 -1.82 -0.45 -10.41
CA ALA A 201 -0.52 -0.29 -11.05
C ALA A 201 0.47 0.29 -10.03
N THR A 202 1.70 -0.23 -10.03
CA THR A 202 2.72 0.15 -9.04
C THR A 202 4.10 0.18 -9.69
N MET A 203 4.84 1.25 -9.42
CA MET A 203 6.20 1.45 -9.93
C MET A 203 7.25 0.89 -8.97
N GLU A 204 8.38 0.46 -9.53
CA GLU A 204 9.57 0.06 -8.75
C GLU A 204 10.00 1.20 -7.83
N GLN A 205 10.09 0.91 -6.53
CA GLN A 205 10.66 1.84 -5.55
C GLN A 205 12.17 1.62 -5.45
N PRO A 206 12.96 2.62 -5.04
CA PRO A 206 14.40 2.47 -4.84
C PRO A 206 14.78 1.27 -3.95
N PRO A 207 15.98 0.69 -4.13
CA PRO A 207 16.49 -0.34 -3.24
C PRO A 207 16.52 0.11 -1.77
N LEU A 208 16.20 -0.79 -0.84
CA LEU A 208 16.21 -0.47 0.59
C LEU A 208 17.65 -0.29 1.11
N GLU A 209 17.88 0.77 1.88
CA GLU A 209 19.12 0.98 2.61
C GLU A 209 19.21 0.02 3.81
N ILE A 210 19.97 -1.06 3.66
CA ILE A 210 20.14 -2.09 4.70
C ILE A 210 21.42 -1.80 5.50
N GLY A 211 21.27 -1.05 6.59
CA GLY A 211 22.36 -0.71 7.50
C GLY A 211 22.95 -1.92 8.25
N CYS A 212 24.21 -1.79 8.69
CA CYS A 212 24.99 -2.89 9.30
C CYS A 212 24.35 -3.53 10.54
N ASN A 213 23.59 -2.74 11.33
CA ASN A 213 22.92 -3.20 12.54
C ASN A 213 21.56 -3.87 12.28
N ASN A 214 21.06 -3.84 11.02
CA ASN A 214 19.82 -4.40 10.50
C ASN A 214 18.79 -4.90 11.54
N VAL A 215 17.81 -4.04 11.81
CA VAL A 215 16.65 -4.29 12.69
C VAL A 215 15.57 -5.11 11.96
N ASP A 216 15.39 -4.91 10.65
CA ASP A 216 14.25 -5.47 9.89
C ASP A 216 14.42 -6.95 9.44
N GLY A 217 15.57 -7.56 9.76
CA GLY A 217 15.90 -8.94 9.41
C GLY A 217 16.44 -9.17 7.98
N TYR A 218 16.62 -8.11 7.18
CA TYR A 218 17.26 -8.17 5.86
C TYR A 218 18.79 -8.36 5.95
N ARG A 219 19.36 -9.18 5.09
CA ARG A 219 20.79 -9.48 5.09
C ARG A 219 21.28 -9.71 3.67
N ILE A 220 21.78 -8.66 3.04
CA ILE A 220 22.38 -8.66 1.70
C ILE A 220 23.84 -9.10 1.65
N ARG A 221 24.56 -9.09 2.78
CA ARG A 221 25.92 -9.64 2.93
C ARG A 221 26.01 -10.51 4.17
N ARG A 222 26.75 -11.61 4.10
CA ARG A 222 27.08 -12.45 5.26
C ARG A 222 28.45 -13.08 5.10
N GLU A 223 29.18 -13.22 6.20
CA GLU A 223 30.42 -13.99 6.27
C GLU A 223 30.29 -15.18 7.23
N LYS A 224 31.02 -16.27 6.92
CA LYS A 224 31.03 -17.50 7.72
C LYS A 224 32.40 -18.19 7.60
N HIS A 225 32.95 -18.64 8.72
CA HIS A 225 34.17 -19.45 8.70
C HIS A 225 33.95 -20.79 7.98
N VAL A 226 34.91 -21.16 7.13
CA VAL A 226 35.04 -22.50 6.59
C VAL A 226 35.98 -23.29 7.52
N ARG A 227 35.73 -24.58 7.72
CA ARG A 227 36.52 -25.45 8.61
C ARG A 227 36.80 -26.78 7.92
N LYS A 228 37.95 -27.38 8.21
CA LYS A 228 38.36 -28.70 7.66
C LYS A 228 37.37 -29.80 8.07
N ALA A 229 36.88 -29.76 9.31
CA ALA A 229 35.88 -30.66 9.86
C ALA A 229 34.98 -29.91 10.89
N LEU A 230 33.95 -30.57 11.44
CA LEU A 230 33.04 -30.00 12.45
C LEU A 230 33.76 -29.35 13.65
N LEU A 231 34.85 -29.98 14.13
CA LEU A 231 35.75 -29.45 15.16
C LEU A 231 37.15 -29.13 14.61
N GLY A 232 37.32 -29.15 13.28
CA GLY A 232 38.61 -28.92 12.64
C GLY A 232 39.03 -27.46 12.64
N GLY A 233 40.32 -27.24 12.35
CA GLY A 233 40.89 -25.93 12.08
C GLY A 233 40.14 -25.17 10.99
N LYS A 234 40.20 -23.84 11.06
CA LYS A 234 39.66 -22.96 10.03
C LYS A 234 40.40 -23.18 8.70
N THR A 235 39.71 -22.90 7.60
CA THR A 235 40.30 -22.75 6.27
C THR A 235 39.93 -21.40 5.68
N GLY A 236 39.93 -20.35 6.49
CA GLY A 236 39.48 -19.03 6.07
C GLY A 236 37.97 -18.81 6.17
N ARG A 237 37.44 -17.92 5.32
CA ARG A 237 36.08 -17.37 5.39
C ARG A 237 35.41 -17.31 4.03
N LEU A 238 34.15 -17.72 4.01
CA LEU A 238 33.23 -17.54 2.89
C LEU A 238 32.38 -16.28 3.15
N VAL A 239 32.50 -15.31 2.24
CA VAL A 239 31.63 -14.13 2.16
C VAL A 239 30.64 -14.36 1.02
N VAL A 240 29.36 -14.10 1.25
CA VAL A 240 28.33 -14.10 0.21
C VAL A 240 27.58 -12.78 0.28
N SER A 241 27.36 -12.16 -0.88
CA SER A 241 26.53 -10.97 -1.03
C SER A 241 25.67 -11.02 -2.29
N ALA A 242 24.59 -10.26 -2.29
CA ALA A 242 23.80 -9.96 -3.48
C ALA A 242 22.99 -8.67 -3.26
N ALA A 243 22.82 -7.88 -4.31
CA ALA A 243 21.98 -6.70 -4.32
C ALA A 243 20.48 -7.08 -4.32
N GLN A 244 19.61 -6.13 -3.99
CA GLN A 244 18.17 -6.24 -4.26
C GLN A 244 17.94 -6.49 -5.76
N PRO A 245 17.17 -7.52 -6.16
CA PRO A 245 16.94 -7.83 -7.56
C PRO A 245 15.83 -6.93 -8.15
N LYS A 246 15.76 -6.89 -9.47
CA LYS A 246 14.63 -6.28 -10.19
C LYS A 246 13.29 -6.86 -9.72
N PRO A 247 12.22 -6.05 -9.65
CA PRO A 247 10.91 -6.47 -9.18
C PRO A 247 10.31 -7.59 -10.03
N LEU A 248 9.42 -8.35 -9.41
CA LEU A 248 8.57 -9.32 -10.08
C LEU A 248 7.31 -8.59 -10.55
N GLN A 249 7.28 -8.19 -11.81
CA GLN A 249 6.15 -7.43 -12.37
C GLN A 249 5.00 -8.36 -12.76
N LEU A 250 3.85 -8.17 -12.12
CA LEU A 250 2.58 -8.81 -12.46
C LEU A 250 1.99 -8.19 -13.73
N PRO A 251 1.37 -8.98 -14.62
CA PRO A 251 0.63 -8.44 -15.76
C PRO A 251 -0.63 -7.70 -15.27
N ALA A 252 -1.06 -6.70 -16.05
CA ALA A 252 -2.30 -5.98 -15.78
C ALA A 252 -3.52 -6.93 -15.77
N PRO A 253 -4.53 -6.68 -14.92
CA PRO A 253 -5.83 -7.34 -14.99
C PRO A 253 -6.42 -7.29 -16.40
N GLY A 254 -7.14 -8.36 -16.79
CA GLY A 254 -7.80 -8.42 -18.11
C GLY A 254 -6.89 -8.62 -19.32
N SER A 255 -5.56 -8.58 -19.18
CA SER A 255 -4.62 -8.79 -20.29
C SER A 255 -4.84 -10.14 -21.00
N THR A 256 -5.23 -10.08 -22.28
CA THR A 256 -5.55 -11.23 -23.12
C THR A 256 -4.29 -11.81 -23.79
N GLY A 257 -3.89 -13.01 -23.39
CA GLY A 257 -2.76 -13.70 -24.02
C GLY A 257 -2.18 -14.83 -23.18
N PHE A 258 -1.08 -15.42 -23.67
CA PHE A 258 -0.30 -16.37 -22.89
C PHE A 258 0.40 -15.63 -21.74
N LYS A 259 -0.08 -15.81 -20.51
CA LYS A 259 0.52 -15.24 -19.30
C LYS A 259 1.89 -15.90 -19.06
N ALA A 260 2.95 -15.29 -19.57
CA ALA A 260 4.33 -15.73 -19.34
C ALA A 260 4.63 -15.80 -17.82
N PRO A 261 5.47 -16.74 -17.35
CA PRO A 261 5.80 -16.82 -15.93
C PRO A 261 6.46 -15.52 -15.44
N VAL A 262 5.89 -14.92 -14.40
CA VAL A 262 6.48 -13.73 -13.77
C VAL A 262 7.81 -14.15 -13.13
N SER A 263 8.91 -13.66 -13.70
CA SER A 263 10.26 -14.08 -13.32
C SER A 263 11.25 -12.91 -13.28
N SER A 264 12.18 -13.01 -12.34
CA SER A 264 13.36 -12.16 -12.19
C SER A 264 14.58 -13.07 -11.94
N HIS A 265 15.75 -12.48 -11.74
CA HIS A 265 16.96 -13.22 -11.40
C HIS A 265 17.79 -12.45 -10.38
N ILE A 266 18.55 -13.17 -9.56
CA ILE A 266 19.47 -12.57 -8.61
C ILE A 266 20.87 -13.17 -8.76
N LYS A 267 21.88 -12.30 -8.72
CA LYS A 267 23.29 -12.68 -8.82
C LYS A 267 23.89 -12.78 -7.42
N LEU A 268 24.13 -14.02 -6.97
CA LEU A 268 24.89 -14.30 -5.77
C LEU A 268 26.38 -14.15 -6.07
N HIS A 269 27.02 -13.17 -5.44
CA HIS A 269 28.46 -12.99 -5.44
C HIS A 269 29.05 -13.73 -4.25
N VAL A 270 30.01 -14.61 -4.51
CA VAL A 270 30.67 -15.43 -3.51
C VAL A 270 32.15 -15.09 -3.50
N ARG A 271 32.72 -14.88 -2.33
CA ARG A 271 34.16 -14.67 -2.12
C ARG A 271 34.66 -15.62 -1.04
N PHE A 272 35.85 -16.14 -1.24
CA PHE A 272 36.57 -16.94 -0.26
C PHE A 272 37.92 -16.30 0.03
N ASP A 273 38.09 -15.92 1.28
CA ASP A 273 39.32 -15.39 1.86
C ASP A 273 40.01 -16.54 2.61
N PRO A 274 41.11 -17.12 2.12
CA PRO A 274 41.80 -18.22 2.77
C PRO A 274 42.45 -17.81 4.10
N GLU A 275 42.74 -18.76 5.00
CA GLU A 275 43.52 -18.47 6.22
C GLU A 275 45.03 -18.43 5.90
N THR A 276 45.48 -19.30 4.99
CA THR A 276 46.86 -19.33 4.47
C THR A 276 46.85 -19.46 2.94
N GLU A 277 47.86 -18.91 2.26
CA GLU A 277 47.89 -18.77 0.79
C GLU A 277 47.73 -20.09 0.00
N ASP A 278 48.07 -21.24 0.59
CA ASP A 278 47.89 -22.57 -0.02
C ASP A 278 46.43 -23.07 -0.04
N GLU A 279 45.52 -22.46 0.75
CA GLU A 279 44.18 -22.98 0.94
C GLU A 279 43.26 -22.75 -0.27
N GLN A 280 42.64 -23.85 -0.71
CA GLN A 280 41.72 -23.87 -1.84
C GLN A 280 40.29 -23.58 -1.41
N PRO A 281 39.49 -22.88 -2.24
CA PRO A 281 38.12 -22.54 -1.91
C PRO A 281 37.22 -23.77 -1.76
N PRO A 282 36.16 -23.71 -0.93
CA PRO A 282 35.24 -24.81 -0.76
C PRO A 282 34.48 -25.09 -2.07
N ARG A 283 34.19 -26.37 -2.33
CA ARG A 283 33.35 -26.75 -3.47
C ARG A 283 31.92 -26.34 -3.19
N LEU A 284 31.38 -25.43 -3.98
CA LEU A 284 29.96 -25.06 -3.93
C LEU A 284 29.10 -26.27 -4.32
N LYS A 285 27.89 -26.38 -3.76
CA LYS A 285 27.04 -27.57 -3.87
C LYS A 285 25.71 -27.25 -4.53
N SER A 286 24.84 -26.55 -3.79
CA SER A 286 23.52 -26.15 -4.27
C SER A 286 23.14 -24.78 -3.73
N THR A 287 22.31 -24.07 -4.49
CA THR A 287 21.57 -22.90 -4.00
C THR A 287 20.08 -23.25 -3.95
N SER A 288 19.41 -22.85 -2.87
CA SER A 288 17.95 -22.86 -2.79
C SER A 288 17.42 -21.46 -2.58
N SER A 289 16.25 -21.18 -3.16
CA SER A 289 15.55 -19.90 -3.01
C SER A 289 14.11 -20.11 -2.52
N LYS A 290 13.70 -19.28 -1.57
CA LYS A 290 12.34 -19.24 -1.03
C LYS A 290 11.82 -17.80 -1.00
N LEU A 291 10.56 -17.61 -1.36
CA LEU A 291 9.85 -16.35 -1.18
C LEU A 291 9.14 -16.39 0.18
N LYS A 292 9.57 -15.54 1.11
CA LYS A 292 8.83 -15.24 2.33
C LYS A 292 7.88 -14.07 2.05
N VAL A 293 6.59 -14.35 2.17
CA VAL A 293 5.49 -13.40 2.02
C VAL A 293 5.09 -12.95 3.41
N SER A 294 5.20 -11.66 3.73
CA SER A 294 4.83 -11.13 5.06
C SER A 294 3.65 -10.18 4.95
N THR A 295 2.54 -10.52 5.58
CA THR A 295 1.38 -9.63 5.72
C THR A 295 1.42 -9.01 7.11
N PHE A 296 1.59 -7.69 7.18
CA PHE A 296 1.46 -6.94 8.42
C PHE A 296 0.05 -6.39 8.53
N TYR A 297 -0.54 -6.49 9.72
CA TYR A 297 -1.88 -6.01 10.00
C TYR A 297 -1.92 -5.39 11.40
N ALA A 298 -2.73 -4.34 11.57
CA ALA A 298 -2.82 -3.59 12.81
C ALA A 298 -4.25 -3.12 13.06
N THR A 299 -4.61 -2.92 14.32
CA THR A 299 -5.88 -2.26 14.73
C THR A 299 -5.69 -0.77 15.04
N GLN A 300 -4.45 -0.29 15.01
CA GLN A 300 -4.07 1.12 15.05
C GLN A 300 -3.19 1.45 13.83
N PRO A 301 -3.22 2.67 13.27
CA PRO A 301 -2.44 2.98 12.09
C PRO A 301 -0.92 2.90 12.30
N TRP A 302 -0.20 2.39 11.31
CA TRP A 302 1.27 2.35 11.32
C TRP A 302 1.87 3.75 11.23
N THR A 303 2.76 4.12 12.17
CA THR A 303 3.45 5.42 12.17
C THR A 303 4.80 5.41 11.44
N ASN A 304 5.38 4.23 11.23
CA ASN A 304 6.56 3.98 10.39
C ASN A 304 6.34 2.68 9.58
N PHE A 305 7.19 2.39 8.58
CA PHE A 305 7.11 1.14 7.82
C PHE A 305 7.16 -0.08 8.75
N PRO A 306 6.33 -1.11 8.52
CA PRO A 306 6.22 -2.23 9.43
C PRO A 306 7.42 -3.17 9.34
N SER A 307 7.96 -3.55 10.50
CA SER A 307 9.00 -4.56 10.64
C SER A 307 8.53 -5.70 11.56
N LYS A 308 9.24 -6.84 11.52
CA LYS A 308 8.90 -7.97 12.41
C LYS A 308 9.13 -7.61 13.87
N GLU A 309 10.20 -6.87 14.16
CA GLU A 309 10.50 -6.44 15.53
C GLU A 309 9.34 -5.61 16.12
N ILE A 310 8.80 -4.64 15.37
CA ILE A 310 7.67 -3.84 15.83
C ILE A 310 6.38 -4.69 15.94
N ALA A 311 6.15 -5.60 14.99
CA ALA A 311 4.94 -6.44 14.95
C ALA A 311 4.93 -7.57 15.99
N GLU A 312 6.10 -8.04 16.44
CA GLU A 312 6.28 -9.15 17.39
C GLU A 312 6.68 -8.64 18.80
N ALA A 313 6.94 -7.34 18.96
CA ALA A 313 7.29 -6.74 20.25
C ALA A 313 6.16 -6.85 21.28
N TYR A 314 6.51 -7.32 22.49
CA TYR A 314 5.57 -7.65 23.58
C TYR A 314 4.58 -6.53 23.95
N ASN A 315 4.99 -5.26 23.80
CA ASN A 315 4.16 -4.10 24.13
C ASN A 315 3.11 -3.78 23.04
N HIS A 316 3.30 -4.24 21.80
CA HIS A 316 2.48 -3.87 20.64
C HIS A 316 1.27 -4.80 20.44
N THR A 317 0.37 -4.85 21.43
CA THR A 317 -0.87 -5.69 21.37
C THR A 317 -1.89 -5.30 20.29
N ALA A 318 -1.58 -4.28 19.48
CA ALA A 318 -2.40 -3.73 18.39
C ALA A 318 -1.79 -3.91 16.99
N HIS A 319 -0.70 -4.69 16.87
CA HIS A 319 -0.05 -5.04 15.61
C HIS A 319 0.12 -6.58 15.50
N GLY A 320 0.37 -7.06 14.28
CA GLY A 320 0.68 -8.47 14.02
C GLY A 320 1.30 -8.67 12.64
N VAL A 321 1.94 -9.83 12.47
CA VAL A 321 2.55 -10.26 11.21
C VAL A 321 2.20 -11.71 10.92
N TYR A 322 1.78 -11.99 9.68
CA TYR A 322 1.57 -13.34 9.17
C TYR A 322 2.59 -13.66 8.08
N PRO A 323 3.58 -14.54 8.36
CA PRO A 323 4.54 -15.01 7.38
C PRO A 323 4.11 -16.32 6.70
N GLU A 324 3.95 -16.30 5.39
CA GLU A 324 3.89 -17.52 4.55
C GLU A 324 5.22 -17.70 3.80
N THR A 325 5.63 -18.93 3.50
CA THR A 325 6.90 -19.21 2.80
C THR A 325 6.69 -20.19 1.65
N ILE A 326 7.15 -19.80 0.47
CA ILE A 326 7.01 -20.54 -0.78
C ILE A 326 8.40 -20.97 -1.26
N ASN A 327 8.59 -22.25 -1.57
CA ASN A 327 9.81 -22.70 -2.24
C ASN A 327 9.77 -22.27 -3.71
N LEU A 328 10.84 -21.65 -4.22
CA LEU A 328 10.93 -21.21 -5.61
C LEU A 328 11.82 -22.13 -6.45
N SER A 329 13.10 -22.29 -6.06
CA SER A 329 14.06 -23.08 -6.82
C SER A 329 15.07 -23.82 -5.92
N SER A 330 15.65 -24.87 -6.49
CA SER A 330 16.81 -25.58 -5.96
C SER A 330 17.72 -25.94 -7.14
N LEU A 331 18.97 -25.48 -7.11
CA LEU A 331 19.89 -25.54 -8.23
C LEU A 331 21.18 -26.23 -7.79
N CYS A 332 21.72 -27.13 -8.61
CA CYS A 332 23.09 -27.61 -8.42
C CYS A 332 24.06 -26.56 -8.96
N VAL A 333 25.00 -26.12 -8.12
CA VAL A 333 26.02 -25.11 -8.46
C VAL A 333 27.43 -25.67 -8.33
N ALA A 334 27.56 -26.99 -8.37
CA ALA A 334 28.83 -27.70 -8.22
C ALA A 334 29.80 -27.55 -9.40
N SER A 335 29.35 -26.90 -10.48
CA SER A 335 30.11 -26.44 -11.65
C SER A 335 30.49 -24.95 -11.60
N ALA A 336 30.08 -24.21 -10.57
CA ALA A 336 30.42 -22.80 -10.44
C ALA A 336 31.95 -22.63 -10.33
N GLN A 337 32.51 -21.85 -11.24
CA GLN A 337 33.96 -21.66 -11.34
C GLN A 337 34.45 -20.60 -10.35
N TRP A 338 35.53 -20.93 -9.64
CA TRP A 338 36.27 -19.98 -8.81
C TRP A 338 37.34 -19.29 -9.67
N LYS A 339 37.28 -17.96 -9.74
CA LYS A 339 38.40 -17.13 -10.21
C LYS A 339 39.31 -16.83 -9.01
N LYS A 340 40.60 -17.19 -9.11
CA LYS A 340 41.65 -16.72 -8.19
C LYS A 340 42.04 -15.28 -8.54
N HIS A 341 42.33 -14.48 -7.53
CA HIS A 341 42.88 -13.13 -7.65
C HIS A 341 44.10 -13.03 -6.74
N ASP A 342 45.20 -12.53 -7.27
CA ASP A 342 46.44 -12.27 -6.53
C ASP A 342 46.52 -10.78 -6.19
N GLY A 343 47.05 -10.44 -5.01
CA GLY A 343 46.97 -9.08 -4.43
C GLY A 343 47.68 -7.94 -5.19
N THR A 344 48.19 -8.18 -6.39
CA THR A 344 48.71 -7.18 -7.34
C THR A 344 47.62 -6.53 -8.20
N ASP A 345 46.48 -7.20 -8.43
CA ASP A 345 45.31 -6.63 -9.13
C ASP A 345 44.60 -5.54 -8.30
N ALA A 346 44.97 -5.37 -7.02
CA ALA A 346 44.45 -4.31 -6.13
C ALA A 346 44.97 -2.89 -6.48
N SER A 347 45.74 -2.72 -7.55
CA SER A 347 46.33 -1.44 -7.97
C SER A 347 45.36 -0.48 -8.69
N LEU A 348 44.11 -0.92 -8.98
CA LEU A 348 43.06 -0.07 -9.56
C LEU A 348 41.97 0.37 -8.56
N ASP A 349 41.94 -0.18 -7.33
CA ASP A 349 41.01 0.25 -6.26
C ASP A 349 41.79 0.74 -5.03
N GLY A 350 42.76 1.60 -5.31
CA GLY A 350 43.69 2.18 -4.36
C GLY A 350 43.04 3.26 -3.49
N SER A 351 42.14 2.86 -2.60
CA SER A 351 41.68 3.69 -1.48
C SER A 351 42.88 4.14 -0.63
N ARG A 352 43.44 5.29 -0.97
CA ARG A 352 44.36 6.02 -0.11
C ARG A 352 43.57 6.43 1.13
N ARG A 353 43.81 5.72 2.23
CA ARG A 353 43.34 6.09 3.56
C ARG A 353 43.78 7.52 3.89
N SER A 354 42.87 8.48 3.72
CA SER A 354 42.96 9.77 4.38
C SER A 354 42.27 9.62 5.73
N SER A 355 43.00 9.81 6.82
CA SER A 355 42.53 9.54 8.19
C SER A 355 41.63 10.64 8.77
N LEU A 356 40.83 11.31 7.92
CA LEU A 356 39.97 12.46 8.27
C LEU A 356 38.69 12.50 7.41
N VAL A 357 37.87 11.45 7.44
CA VAL A 357 36.45 11.53 7.03
C VAL A 357 35.58 10.73 8.00
N SER A 358 34.55 11.40 8.54
CA SER A 358 33.58 10.80 9.47
C SER A 358 32.69 9.78 8.76
N GLU A 359 32.24 8.77 9.51
CA GLU A 359 31.27 7.77 9.04
C GLU A 359 30.02 8.44 8.47
N SER A 360 29.90 8.43 7.14
CA SER A 360 28.78 9.00 6.40
C SER A 360 28.44 8.11 5.21
N SER A 361 27.14 7.83 5.05
CA SER A 361 26.62 6.58 4.50
C SER A 361 26.33 6.61 3.00
N SER A 362 27.32 6.96 2.17
CA SER A 362 27.13 7.12 0.70
C SER A 362 27.94 6.18 -0.19
N SER A 363 28.96 5.47 0.32
CA SER A 363 29.87 4.65 -0.51
C SER A 363 29.41 3.21 -0.80
N LEU A 364 28.33 2.73 -0.17
CA LEU A 364 27.87 1.34 -0.34
C LEU A 364 27.11 1.10 -1.67
N ALA A 365 26.61 2.15 -2.32
CA ALA A 365 25.89 2.02 -3.59
C ALA A 365 26.82 1.68 -4.77
N ASP A 366 28.00 2.28 -4.81
CA ASP A 366 28.91 2.21 -5.97
C ASP A 366 29.76 0.92 -5.98
N SER A 367 29.97 0.29 -4.82
CA SER A 367 30.74 -0.97 -4.68
C SER A 367 30.01 -2.24 -5.15
N LEU A 368 28.76 -2.15 -5.64
CA LEU A 368 27.98 -3.33 -6.05
C LEU A 368 28.34 -3.90 -7.43
N SER A 369 29.24 -3.24 -8.16
CA SER A 369 29.70 -3.61 -9.50
C SER A 369 30.85 -4.64 -9.51
N HIS A 370 31.77 -4.60 -8.54
CA HIS A 370 33.04 -5.35 -8.58
C HIS A 370 33.37 -6.13 -7.28
N HIS A 371 32.85 -7.36 -7.21
CA HIS A 371 33.15 -8.40 -6.20
C HIS A 371 32.78 -8.09 -4.73
N PRO A 372 32.57 -9.11 -3.87
CA PRO A 372 32.33 -8.86 -2.45
C PRO A 372 33.56 -8.26 -1.77
N SER A 373 33.35 -7.23 -0.96
CA SER A 373 34.39 -6.66 -0.08
C SER A 373 34.93 -7.74 0.87
N ALA A 374 36.22 -7.67 1.17
CA ALA A 374 36.95 -8.61 2.03
C ALA A 374 36.25 -8.85 3.37
N SER A 375 36.45 -10.04 3.96
CA SER A 375 35.99 -10.35 5.30
C SER A 375 36.70 -9.49 6.36
N SER A 376 35.98 -9.25 7.47
CA SER A 376 36.30 -8.26 8.51
C SER A 376 37.72 -8.26 9.10
N SER A 377 38.47 -9.35 8.97
CA SER A 377 39.88 -9.41 9.41
C SER A 377 40.77 -10.19 8.43
N TYR A 378 40.50 -10.08 7.14
CA TYR A 378 41.38 -10.62 6.10
C TYR A 378 42.52 -9.63 5.80
N CYS A 379 43.76 -10.11 5.89
CA CYS A 379 44.98 -9.35 5.62
C CYS A 379 45.91 -10.03 4.59
N GLY A 380 45.46 -11.14 3.98
CA GLY A 380 46.21 -11.87 2.95
C GLY A 380 46.21 -11.15 1.60
N LYS A 381 46.89 -11.74 0.62
CA LYS A 381 46.94 -11.21 -0.76
C LYS A 381 46.06 -11.99 -1.72
N THR A 382 46.01 -13.32 -1.61
CA THR A 382 45.21 -14.17 -2.51
C THR A 382 43.77 -14.36 -2.03
N PHE A 383 42.79 -14.05 -2.87
CA PHE A 383 41.39 -14.38 -2.62
C PHE A 383 40.73 -15.01 -3.85
N TYR A 384 39.60 -15.70 -3.65
CA TYR A 384 38.87 -16.39 -4.71
C TYR A 384 37.45 -15.84 -4.81
N THR A 385 36.89 -15.76 -6.02
CA THR A 385 35.49 -15.34 -6.21
C THR A 385 34.74 -16.23 -7.18
N ALA A 386 33.45 -16.44 -6.95
CA ALA A 386 32.51 -17.06 -7.88
C ALA A 386 31.25 -16.18 -8.02
N SER A 387 30.48 -16.39 -9.08
CA SER A 387 29.16 -15.77 -9.27
C SER A 387 28.15 -16.83 -9.68
N ILE A 388 26.97 -16.80 -9.07
CA ILE A 388 25.87 -17.73 -9.34
C ILE A 388 24.64 -16.91 -9.70
N LEU A 389 24.01 -17.22 -10.84
CA LEU A 389 22.72 -16.65 -11.22
C LEU A 389 21.60 -17.57 -10.73
N VAL A 390 20.69 -17.04 -9.92
CA VAL A 390 19.54 -17.78 -9.37
C VAL A 390 18.25 -17.19 -9.96
N PRO A 391 17.49 -17.94 -10.80
CA PRO A 391 16.14 -17.55 -11.20
C PRO A 391 15.20 -17.44 -10.01
N VAL A 392 14.29 -16.47 -10.10
CA VAL A 392 13.24 -16.17 -9.12
C VAL A 392 11.93 -16.10 -9.89
N THR A 393 11.15 -17.19 -9.93
CA THR A 393 9.91 -17.28 -10.69
C THR A 393 8.72 -17.52 -9.76
N LEU A 394 7.65 -16.73 -9.92
CA LEU A 394 6.43 -16.89 -9.13
C LEU A 394 5.66 -18.16 -9.56
N PRO A 395 5.20 -19.00 -8.62
CA PRO A 395 4.44 -20.20 -8.95
C PRO A 395 2.98 -19.87 -9.31
N ALA A 396 2.48 -20.50 -10.37
CA ALA A 396 1.15 -20.23 -10.93
C ALA A 396 -0.03 -20.68 -10.04
N ASN A 397 0.20 -21.46 -8.98
CA ASN A 397 -0.84 -21.91 -8.05
C ASN A 397 -1.15 -20.91 -6.92
N ARG A 398 -0.50 -19.74 -6.94
CA ARG A 398 -0.75 -18.64 -5.99
C ARG A 398 -1.05 -17.35 -6.74
N THR A 399 -1.91 -16.54 -6.15
CA THR A 399 -2.19 -15.19 -6.60
C THR A 399 -1.24 -14.24 -5.86
N PHE A 400 -0.60 -13.33 -6.59
CA PHE A 400 0.25 -12.31 -5.97
C PHE A 400 -0.43 -10.94 -6.08
N VAL A 401 -0.07 -10.05 -5.16
CA VAL A 401 -0.45 -8.64 -5.17
C VAL A 401 0.84 -7.82 -5.16
N PRO A 402 0.84 -6.56 -5.63
CA PRO A 402 2.01 -5.71 -5.50
C PRO A 402 2.40 -5.50 -4.02
N THR A 403 3.66 -5.16 -3.78
CA THR A 403 4.13 -4.63 -2.49
C THR A 403 3.34 -3.35 -2.19
N PHE A 404 2.73 -3.24 -1.01
CA PHE A 404 1.94 -2.06 -0.64
C PHE A 404 1.96 -1.80 0.86
N HIS A 405 1.67 -0.54 1.21
CA HIS A 405 1.53 -0.07 2.59
C HIS A 405 0.29 0.81 2.73
N SER A 406 -0.64 0.41 3.58
CA SER A 406 -1.82 1.20 3.96
C SER A 406 -1.86 1.39 5.47
N CYS A 407 -2.66 2.34 5.94
CA CYS A 407 -2.85 2.68 7.36
C CYS A 407 -2.84 1.45 8.29
N LEU A 408 -3.59 0.38 7.96
CA LEU A 408 -3.74 -0.80 8.81
C LEU A 408 -3.08 -2.08 8.27
N VAL A 409 -2.81 -2.19 6.97
CA VAL A 409 -2.34 -3.43 6.34
C VAL A 409 -1.18 -3.14 5.38
N SER A 410 -0.15 -3.98 5.40
CA SER A 410 0.93 -3.97 4.40
C SER A 410 1.26 -5.38 3.93
N ARG A 411 1.74 -5.51 2.68
CA ARG A 411 2.28 -6.76 2.13
C ARG A 411 3.68 -6.50 1.60
N VAL A 412 4.66 -7.26 2.09
CA VAL A 412 6.06 -7.20 1.63
C VAL A 412 6.63 -8.60 1.38
N TYR A 413 7.68 -8.65 0.57
CA TYR A 413 8.30 -9.90 0.12
C TYR A 413 9.80 -9.93 0.43
N THR A 414 10.30 -11.09 0.81
CA THR A 414 11.73 -11.32 1.10
C THR A 414 12.18 -12.61 0.45
N LEU A 415 13.32 -12.59 -0.21
CA LEU A 415 13.97 -13.75 -0.81
C LEU A 415 14.99 -14.33 0.18
N ASP A 416 14.68 -15.49 0.75
CA ASP A 416 15.63 -16.31 1.53
C ASP A 416 16.44 -17.14 0.52
N LEU A 417 17.75 -16.87 0.45
CA LEU A 417 18.70 -17.58 -0.39
C LEU A 417 19.67 -18.35 0.49
N SER A 418 19.79 -19.66 0.29
CA SER A 418 20.79 -20.49 0.98
C SER A 418 21.76 -21.11 0.00
N LEU A 419 23.06 -20.83 0.17
CA LEU A 419 24.16 -21.47 -0.55
C LEU A 419 24.77 -22.56 0.34
N SER A 420 24.75 -23.82 -0.12
CA SER A 420 25.48 -24.92 0.50
C SER A 420 26.85 -25.13 -0.16
N TYR A 421 27.82 -25.58 0.64
CA TYR A 421 29.19 -25.82 0.19
C TYR A 421 29.81 -27.00 0.93
N GLN A 422 30.95 -27.48 0.44
CA GLN A 422 31.73 -28.56 1.03
C GLN A 422 33.19 -28.14 1.16
N PRO A 423 33.81 -28.25 2.35
CA PRO A 423 35.25 -28.01 2.53
C PRO A 423 36.08 -28.89 1.58
N ALA A 424 37.17 -28.34 1.04
CA ALA A 424 38.02 -29.07 0.08
C ALA A 424 38.68 -30.33 0.71
N SER A 425 39.00 -30.28 2.00
CA SER A 425 39.76 -31.33 2.70
C SER A 425 38.97 -32.57 3.11
N THR A 426 37.63 -32.50 3.21
CA THR A 426 36.85 -33.55 3.90
C THR A 426 35.40 -33.62 3.43
N LYS A 427 34.88 -34.83 3.24
CA LYS A 427 33.45 -35.05 2.96
C LYS A 427 32.65 -35.06 4.27
N LEU A 428 32.03 -33.93 4.61
CA LEU A 428 31.09 -33.84 5.72
C LEU A 428 29.75 -34.53 5.36
N PRO A 429 29.08 -35.21 6.32
CA PRO A 429 27.80 -35.87 6.10
C PRO A 429 26.65 -34.87 5.85
N LEU A 430 26.72 -33.69 6.47
CA LEU A 430 25.83 -32.57 6.21
C LEU A 430 26.65 -31.40 5.64
N ALA A 431 26.24 -30.89 4.47
CA ALA A 431 26.90 -29.75 3.84
C ALA A 431 26.56 -28.46 4.61
N PRO A 432 27.56 -27.69 5.12
CA PRO A 432 27.30 -26.39 5.70
C PRO A 432 26.70 -25.43 4.67
N SER A 433 25.81 -24.55 5.14
CA SER A 433 25.23 -23.47 4.32
C SER A 433 25.47 -22.09 4.90
N ILE A 434 25.27 -21.07 4.06
CA ILE A 434 25.22 -19.65 4.41
C ILE A 434 23.98 -19.06 3.73
N SER A 435 23.18 -18.28 4.48
CA SER A 435 21.94 -17.68 3.95
C SER A 435 21.90 -16.16 4.04
N LEU A 436 21.27 -15.55 3.03
CA LEU A 436 20.92 -14.14 2.88
C LEU A 436 19.39 -13.97 2.91
N ASN A 437 18.91 -12.80 3.36
CA ASN A 437 17.50 -12.41 3.37
C ASN A 437 17.35 -11.10 2.59
N ILE A 438 16.96 -11.15 1.33
CA ILE A 438 17.06 -9.99 0.43
C ILE A 438 15.66 -9.44 0.20
N PRO A 439 15.39 -8.13 0.37
CA PRO A 439 14.10 -7.56 0.00
C PRO A 439 13.87 -7.77 -1.50
N ILE A 440 12.62 -8.02 -1.87
CA ILE A 440 12.21 -8.07 -3.28
C ILE A 440 10.85 -7.40 -3.40
N GLN A 441 10.66 -6.63 -4.46
CA GLN A 441 9.37 -6.00 -4.73
C GLN A 441 8.57 -6.86 -5.70
N ILE A 442 7.26 -6.89 -5.50
CA ILE A 442 6.30 -7.29 -6.54
C ILE A 442 5.62 -6.00 -6.99
N THR A 443 5.58 -5.75 -8.29
CA THR A 443 4.91 -4.59 -8.90
C THR A 443 3.77 -5.07 -9.78
N SER A 444 2.87 -4.19 -10.20
CA SER A 444 1.83 -4.50 -11.18
C SER A 444 1.95 -3.54 -12.36
N ALA A 445 1.94 -4.10 -13.57
CA ALA A 445 1.91 -3.30 -14.79
C ALA A 445 0.64 -2.43 -14.86
N PRO A 446 0.72 -1.25 -15.49
CA PRO A 446 -0.46 -0.45 -15.81
C PRO A 446 -1.36 -1.18 -16.83
N GLY A 447 -2.66 -0.92 -16.74
CA GLY A 447 -3.63 -1.36 -17.74
C GLY A 447 -3.63 -0.45 -18.97
N ASN A 448 -4.44 -0.79 -19.97
CA ASN A 448 -4.58 -0.04 -21.22
C ASN A 448 -5.13 1.40 -21.02
N GLY A 449 -5.58 1.75 -19.80
CA GLY A 449 -5.98 3.10 -19.41
C GLY A 449 -4.81 4.08 -19.23
N LEU A 450 -3.56 3.61 -19.12
CA LEU A 450 -2.37 4.45 -19.31
C LEU A 450 -1.78 4.21 -20.70
N ALA A 451 -1.54 5.29 -21.44
CA ALA A 451 -0.54 5.28 -22.50
C ALA A 451 0.85 4.98 -21.88
N THR A 452 1.73 4.33 -22.64
CA THR A 452 3.07 3.98 -22.18
C THR A 452 3.88 5.23 -21.75
N PRO A 453 4.78 5.13 -20.75
CA PRO A 453 5.51 6.29 -20.22
C PRO A 453 6.44 7.00 -21.23
N ALA A 454 6.56 6.50 -22.46
CA ALA A 454 7.17 7.25 -23.56
C ALA A 454 6.37 8.52 -23.93
N ASP A 455 5.04 8.50 -23.78
CA ASP A 455 4.16 9.62 -24.12
C ASP A 455 4.00 10.61 -22.94
N ALA A 456 4.42 10.22 -21.73
CA ALA A 456 4.30 11.04 -20.53
C ALA A 456 5.41 12.11 -20.41
N SER A 457 6.52 11.96 -21.15
CA SER A 457 7.60 12.96 -21.18
C SER A 457 7.21 14.25 -21.91
N ASP A 458 6.22 14.22 -22.80
CA ASP A 458 5.71 15.39 -23.55
C ASP A 458 4.65 16.20 -22.79
N LEU A 459 4.23 15.76 -21.59
CA LEU A 459 3.22 16.45 -20.76
C LEU A 459 3.80 17.24 -19.57
N LEU A 460 5.12 17.24 -19.41
CA LEU A 460 5.81 18.10 -18.44
C LEU A 460 6.09 19.45 -19.09
N LEU A 461 5.36 20.49 -18.66
CA LEU A 461 5.71 21.87 -19.00
C LEU A 461 7.14 22.15 -18.50
N PRO A 462 8.01 22.81 -19.31
CA PRO A 462 9.38 23.07 -18.91
C PRO A 462 9.43 23.95 -17.65
N ASP A 463 10.39 23.69 -16.76
CA ASP A 463 10.48 24.29 -15.42
C ASP A 463 10.37 25.83 -15.42
N THR A 464 10.84 26.49 -16.50
CA THR A 464 10.75 27.94 -16.70
C THR A 464 9.32 28.50 -16.71
N GLN A 465 8.33 27.70 -17.12
CA GLN A 465 6.91 28.11 -17.11
C GLN A 465 6.27 27.99 -15.72
N ILE A 466 6.76 27.06 -14.90
CA ILE A 466 6.25 26.82 -13.54
C ILE A 466 6.65 27.99 -12.62
N GLU A 467 7.88 28.51 -12.75
CA GLU A 467 8.31 29.68 -11.99
C GLU A 467 7.53 30.95 -12.38
N GLU A 468 7.32 31.22 -13.67
CA GLU A 468 6.54 32.40 -14.11
C GLU A 468 5.09 32.37 -13.60
N GLU A 469 4.45 31.21 -13.53
CA GLU A 469 3.08 31.09 -13.01
C GLU A 469 3.03 31.20 -11.47
N TYR A 470 4.07 30.77 -10.77
CA TYR A 470 4.18 30.87 -9.30
C TYR A 470 4.44 32.31 -8.82
N TYR A 471 5.17 33.11 -9.58
CA TYR A 471 5.50 34.50 -9.23
C TYR A 471 4.52 35.56 -9.77
N ARG A 472 3.46 35.19 -10.50
CA ARG A 472 2.40 36.13 -10.90
C ARG A 472 1.61 36.63 -9.68
N PRO A 473 1.57 37.95 -9.41
CA PRO A 473 0.76 38.50 -8.33
C PRO A 473 -0.73 38.21 -8.57
N ARG A 474 -1.35 37.47 -7.67
CA ARG A 474 -2.81 37.27 -7.68
C ARG A 474 -3.47 38.44 -6.97
N THR A 475 -3.98 39.39 -7.74
CA THR A 475 -4.76 40.52 -7.20
C THR A 475 -6.09 40.00 -6.64
N ILE A 476 -6.20 39.89 -5.32
CA ILE A 476 -7.47 39.61 -4.63
C ILE A 476 -8.17 40.95 -4.37
N ALA A 477 -8.75 41.52 -5.43
CA ALA A 477 -9.79 42.53 -5.28
C ALA A 477 -11.16 41.82 -5.30
N PRO A 478 -12.16 42.26 -4.52
CA PRO A 478 -13.54 41.86 -4.78
C PRO A 478 -13.96 42.37 -6.16
N PRO A 479 -14.80 41.64 -6.92
CA PRO A 479 -15.24 42.06 -8.25
C PRO A 479 -15.97 43.40 -8.17
N SER A 480 -15.65 44.31 -9.09
CA SER A 480 -16.38 45.57 -9.26
C SER A 480 -17.76 45.30 -9.89
N GLU A 481 -18.73 46.20 -9.67
CA GLU A 481 -20.09 46.03 -10.21
C GLU A 481 -20.14 45.92 -11.74
N GLU A 482 -19.10 46.38 -12.44
CA GLU A 482 -18.95 46.29 -13.90
C GLU A 482 -18.82 44.83 -14.41
N ASP A 483 -18.31 43.89 -13.60
CA ASP A 483 -18.16 42.48 -13.99
C ASP A 483 -19.51 41.72 -14.08
N TYR A 484 -20.60 42.28 -13.55
CA TYR A 484 -21.93 41.64 -13.57
C TYR A 484 -22.69 41.82 -14.89
N GLN A 485 -22.22 42.67 -15.81
CA GLN A 485 -22.96 43.04 -17.02
C GLN A 485 -22.74 42.09 -18.22
N ASP A 486 -21.63 41.33 -18.26
CA ASP A 486 -21.12 40.70 -19.49
C ASP A 486 -21.66 39.28 -19.81
N HIS A 487 -22.70 38.81 -19.11
CA HIS A 487 -23.31 37.49 -19.35
C HIS A 487 -24.81 37.49 -19.69
N TYR A 488 -25.37 38.64 -20.09
CA TYR A 488 -26.68 38.69 -20.75
C TYR A 488 -26.65 39.56 -22.02
N SER A 489 -26.30 38.95 -23.17
CA SER A 489 -26.51 39.55 -24.49
C SER A 489 -26.65 38.51 -25.60
N SER A 490 -27.83 37.89 -25.68
CA SER A 490 -28.26 37.12 -26.85
C SER A 490 -29.77 37.17 -27.08
N TYR A 491 -30.38 38.35 -27.04
CA TYR A 491 -31.65 38.62 -27.74
C TYR A 491 -31.78 40.10 -28.12
N SER A 492 -31.94 40.39 -29.41
CA SER A 492 -32.41 41.70 -29.88
C SER A 492 -33.93 41.77 -29.83
N PRO A 493 -34.49 42.89 -29.37
CA PRO A 493 -35.58 43.52 -30.13
C PRO A 493 -35.34 45.01 -30.39
N GLN A 494 -36.20 45.59 -31.23
CA GLN A 494 -36.00 46.90 -31.86
C GLN A 494 -36.23 48.10 -30.92
N ARG A 495 -35.48 49.18 -31.21
CA ARG A 495 -35.83 50.60 -31.04
C ARG A 495 -37.13 50.95 -30.27
N SER A 496 -36.97 51.67 -29.16
CA SER A 496 -37.81 52.84 -28.84
C SER A 496 -37.03 53.84 -27.97
N SER A 497 -37.52 55.09 -27.89
CA SER A 497 -36.75 56.30 -27.54
C SER A 497 -37.21 57.00 -26.25
N GLY A 498 -36.31 57.77 -25.63
CA GLY A 498 -36.54 58.63 -24.45
C GLY A 498 -36.04 57.98 -23.15
N GLY A 499 -35.47 58.65 -22.16
CA GLY A 499 -35.25 60.07 -21.89
C GLY A 499 -35.08 60.23 -20.37
N SER A 500 -33.89 60.60 -19.88
CA SER A 500 -33.59 61.87 -19.19
C SER A 500 -33.82 61.94 -17.66
N PHE A 501 -32.94 62.70 -16.98
CA PHE A 501 -32.84 63.05 -15.54
C PHE A 501 -32.21 61.99 -14.63
N GLN A 502 -31.12 62.22 -13.88
CA GLN A 502 -30.57 63.35 -13.06
C GLN A 502 -31.01 63.35 -11.59
N ASP A 503 -29.97 63.34 -10.74
CA ASP A 503 -29.75 64.11 -9.50
C ASP A 503 -30.59 63.71 -8.25
N ASP A 504 -30.16 63.87 -6.99
CA ASP A 504 -28.96 64.45 -6.34
C ASP A 504 -28.60 63.58 -5.09
N VAL A 505 -27.34 63.41 -4.68
CA VAL A 505 -26.65 64.18 -3.61
C VAL A 505 -27.49 64.42 -2.35
N GLU A 506 -27.07 63.91 -1.18
CA GLU A 506 -26.37 64.69 -0.13
C GLU A 506 -26.04 63.84 1.11
N SER A 507 -24.98 64.20 1.84
CA SER A 507 -24.44 63.45 2.98
C SER A 507 -24.30 64.34 4.22
N HIS A 508 -24.78 63.89 5.39
CA HIS A 508 -24.47 64.56 6.66
C HIS A 508 -24.05 63.63 7.81
N THR A 509 -22.76 63.74 8.10
CA THR A 509 -22.02 63.54 9.37
C THR A 509 -22.78 63.34 10.69
N GLY A 510 -22.31 62.38 11.50
CA GLY A 510 -22.51 62.31 12.95
C GLY A 510 -21.35 61.55 13.61
N SER A 511 -20.72 62.13 14.64
CA SER A 511 -19.47 61.63 15.26
C SER A 511 -19.71 61.13 16.70
N SER A 512 -19.03 60.04 17.08
CA SER A 512 -18.58 59.80 18.47
C SER A 512 -17.53 58.70 18.56
N ASP A 513 -16.45 58.95 19.29
CA ASP A 513 -15.37 58.01 19.61
C ASP A 513 -15.83 56.80 20.45
N HIS A 514 -15.15 55.65 20.33
CA HIS A 514 -14.33 55.07 21.40
C HIS A 514 -13.67 53.74 20.99
N ALA A 515 -12.44 53.51 21.49
CA ALA A 515 -11.65 52.31 21.21
C ALA A 515 -12.10 51.07 22.03
N PRO A 516 -11.88 49.83 21.53
CA PRO A 516 -12.16 48.61 22.28
C PRO A 516 -11.03 48.24 23.27
N PRO A 517 -11.33 47.75 24.48
CA PRO A 517 -10.34 47.26 25.44
C PRO A 517 -10.06 45.75 25.29
N GLU A 518 -8.94 45.32 25.89
CA GLU A 518 -8.43 43.94 25.86
C GLU A 518 -9.02 42.98 26.91
N TYR A 519 -8.91 41.67 26.61
CA TYR A 519 -8.80 40.51 27.51
C TYR A 519 -9.79 40.31 28.69
N SER A 520 -10.46 39.15 28.69
CA SER A 520 -10.44 38.20 29.83
C SER A 520 -10.97 36.80 29.46
N MET A 521 -10.32 35.75 29.96
CA MET A 521 -10.86 34.38 30.04
C MET A 521 -11.59 34.17 31.39
N ILE A 522 -12.42 33.11 31.50
CA ILE A 522 -12.49 32.11 32.62
C ILE A 522 -13.93 31.56 32.96
N THR A 523 -14.04 30.22 32.83
CA THR A 523 -14.89 29.19 33.52
C THR A 523 -16.43 29.05 33.42
N GLN A 524 -16.81 27.87 32.89
CA GLN A 524 -17.55 26.73 33.51
C GLN A 524 -18.93 26.86 34.19
N SER A 525 -19.86 26.02 33.72
CA SER A 525 -20.58 24.94 34.45
C SER A 525 -21.51 24.22 33.44
N GLY A 526 -21.91 22.95 33.48
CA GLY A 526 -21.62 21.69 34.21
C GLY A 526 -22.47 20.58 33.52
N ALA A 527 -22.47 19.27 33.78
CA ALA A 527 -21.70 18.30 34.57
C ALA A 527 -22.06 16.87 34.01
N GLY A 528 -21.48 15.72 34.34
CA GLY A 528 -20.33 15.35 35.19
C GLY A 528 -20.32 13.84 35.50
N VAL A 529 -19.20 13.32 36.04
CA VAL A 529 -19.10 12.12 36.95
C VAL A 529 -19.25 10.72 36.27
N ARG A 530 -18.42 9.67 36.50
CA ARG A 530 -17.30 9.38 37.43
C ARG A 530 -16.35 8.31 36.86
N THR A 531 -15.06 8.35 37.21
CA THR A 531 -14.15 7.18 37.21
C THR A 531 -13.31 7.18 38.49
N SER A 532 -13.15 6.03 39.14
CA SER A 532 -12.39 5.89 40.40
C SER A 532 -11.11 5.06 40.21
N ASN A 533 -9.96 5.65 40.53
CA ASN A 533 -8.72 4.91 40.84
C ASN A 533 -8.74 4.44 42.30
N PRO A 534 -7.92 3.42 42.63
CA PRO A 534 -6.97 3.63 43.73
C PRO A 534 -5.55 3.12 43.43
N LEU A 535 -4.60 4.07 43.55
CA LEU A 535 -3.30 4.02 44.23
C LEU A 535 -2.55 2.68 44.44
N SER A 536 -1.25 2.73 44.10
CA SER A 536 -0.20 1.82 44.59
C SER A 536 0.00 1.89 46.11
N PRO A 537 0.62 0.86 46.70
CA PRO A 537 1.54 1.04 47.81
C PRO A 537 2.91 0.41 47.54
N GLY A 538 3.97 1.04 48.03
CA GLY A 538 5.32 0.50 48.03
C GLY A 538 6.10 0.94 49.26
N TRP A 539 6.00 0.17 50.34
CA TRP A 539 7.02 0.02 51.39
C TRP A 539 6.61 -1.05 52.41
N MET A 540 7.46 -2.05 52.63
CA MET A 540 7.76 -2.61 53.95
C MET A 540 9.01 -3.50 53.83
N LEU A 541 9.91 -3.35 54.81
CA LEU A 541 11.17 -4.09 54.95
C LEU A 541 11.10 -4.92 56.24
N ASP A 542 11.94 -5.97 56.29
CA ASP A 542 12.33 -6.77 57.47
C ASP A 542 11.22 -7.55 58.21
N SER A 543 11.25 -8.89 58.32
CA SER A 543 12.34 -9.63 58.98
C SER A 543 12.24 -11.15 58.78
N LEU A 544 13.41 -11.81 58.70
CA LEU A 544 13.78 -13.11 59.30
C LEU A 544 12.70 -14.22 59.40
N HIS A 545 12.86 -15.31 58.63
CA HIS A 545 13.59 -16.48 59.15
C HIS A 545 14.10 -17.44 58.05
#